data_AF-A0AAW2XRX1-F1
#
_entry.id   AF-A0AAW2XRX1-F1
#
_cell.length_a   1.000
_cell.length_b   1.000
_cell.length_c   1.000
_cell.angle_alpha   90.00
_cell.angle_beta   90.00
_cell.angle_gamma   90.00
#
_symmetry.space_group_name_H-M   'P 1'
#
loop_
_entity.id
_entity.type
_entity.pdbx_description
1 polymer ?
#
loop_
_entity_poly.entity_id
_entity_poly.type
_entity_poly.pdbx_seq_one_letter_code
_entity_poly.pdbx_strand_id
1 'polypeptide(L)'
;MFSQVDFASEPIETYGTNISQVVYTGLHIVTPLITMDLLKYPKLCHSYFSLLSHMLEVYPEIIAQLNVEACSHILGTLDFGLHHQDIEVVDLCLRALRALASHHYKDRGDGKVGLGSHATSYKDPDGKFHEGILGRFLRSLLQLLLFEDYSTDLVSSGADALLPLILCEQSVYQNLANELIERQVNQTFRSRLTNAFQSLITSNNLSSTLDRMNYQRFRKNLLSFLIEVRGFLRTV
;
A
#
# COMPACT_ATOMS: atom_id res chain seq x y z
N MET A 1 30.14 -19.90 -60.63
CA MET A 1 30.21 -18.79 -59.66
C MET A 1 28.96 -18.90 -58.80
N PHE A 2 29.06 -19.64 -57.68
CA PHE A 2 27.93 -19.91 -56.79
C PHE A 2 27.78 -18.73 -55.84
N SER A 3 26.61 -18.09 -55.83
CA SER A 3 26.26 -17.04 -54.87
C SER A 3 26.01 -17.66 -53.51
N GLN A 4 26.84 -17.28 -52.54
CA GLN A 4 26.70 -17.64 -51.14
C GLN A 4 25.52 -16.84 -50.58
N VAL A 5 24.43 -17.53 -50.24
CA VAL A 5 23.28 -16.92 -49.54
C VAL A 5 23.69 -16.74 -48.09
N ASP A 6 23.86 -15.48 -47.70
CA ASP A 6 24.18 -15.08 -46.33
C ASP A 6 22.89 -15.20 -45.48
N PHE A 7 22.89 -16.14 -44.54
CA PHE A 7 21.77 -16.38 -43.60
C PHE A 7 21.95 -15.65 -42.26
N ALA A 8 22.88 -14.70 -42.17
CA ALA A 8 23.10 -13.93 -40.96
C ALA A 8 22.52 -12.53 -41.12
N SER A 9 21.22 -12.36 -40.86
CA SER A 9 20.60 -11.15 -40.28
C SER A 9 19.07 -11.20 -40.43
N GLU A 10 18.41 -12.01 -39.60
CA GLU A 10 17.07 -11.63 -39.14
C GLU A 10 17.22 -11.28 -37.67
N PRO A 11 16.89 -10.04 -37.25
CA PRO A 11 16.79 -9.74 -35.84
C PRO A 11 15.72 -10.67 -35.27
N ILE A 12 16.07 -11.38 -34.21
CA ILE A 12 15.09 -12.06 -33.37
C ILE A 12 14.19 -10.95 -32.82
N GLU A 13 13.11 -10.64 -33.53
CA GLU A 13 12.01 -9.89 -32.96
C GLU A 13 11.56 -10.69 -31.76
N THR A 14 11.84 -10.14 -30.59
CA THR A 14 11.47 -10.69 -29.29
C THR A 14 9.94 -10.71 -29.20
N TYR A 15 9.29 -11.69 -29.83
CA TYR A 15 7.95 -12.14 -29.48
C TYR A 15 8.01 -12.87 -28.12
N GLY A 16 8.58 -12.20 -27.12
CA GLY A 16 8.41 -12.58 -25.74
C GLY A 16 7.05 -12.07 -25.33
N THR A 17 6.07 -12.96 -25.21
CA THR A 17 4.79 -12.63 -24.57
C THR A 17 5.10 -11.89 -23.27
N ASN A 18 4.74 -10.61 -23.19
CA ASN A 18 5.06 -9.82 -22.00
C ASN A 18 4.30 -10.44 -20.83
N ILE A 19 5.04 -11.06 -19.90
CA ILE A 19 4.46 -11.83 -18.79
C ILE A 19 3.49 -10.94 -18.00
N SER A 20 3.81 -9.66 -17.81
CA SER A 20 2.92 -8.73 -17.12
C SER A 20 1.58 -8.55 -17.86
N GLN A 21 1.57 -8.61 -19.19
CA GLN A 21 0.36 -8.49 -20.01
C GLN A 21 -0.52 -9.75 -19.96
N VAL A 22 0.09 -10.94 -19.90
CA VAL A 22 -0.65 -12.20 -19.70
C VAL A 22 -1.30 -12.19 -18.33
N VAL A 23 -0.54 -11.83 -17.30
CA VAL A 23 -1.09 -11.86 -15.94
C VAL A 23 -2.11 -10.73 -15.73
N TYR A 24 -1.89 -9.56 -16.33
CA TYR A 24 -2.91 -8.50 -16.43
C TYR A 24 -4.21 -9.03 -17.03
N THR A 25 -4.13 -9.71 -18.17
CA THR A 25 -5.30 -10.25 -18.85
C THR A 25 -6.01 -11.28 -17.97
N GLY A 26 -5.26 -12.19 -17.34
CA GLY A 26 -5.81 -13.17 -16.39
C GLY A 26 -6.50 -12.50 -15.21
N LEU A 27 -5.89 -11.47 -14.61
CA LEU A 27 -6.45 -10.75 -13.47
C LEU A 27 -7.71 -9.97 -13.85
N HIS A 28 -7.72 -9.32 -15.02
CA HIS A 28 -8.88 -8.61 -15.54
C HIS A 28 -10.06 -9.56 -15.80
N ILE A 29 -9.79 -10.84 -16.13
CA ILE A 29 -10.84 -11.86 -16.30
C ILE A 29 -11.32 -12.37 -14.93
N VAL A 30 -10.40 -12.68 -14.01
CA VAL A 30 -10.74 -13.31 -12.72
C VAL A 30 -11.34 -12.32 -11.73
N THR A 31 -10.81 -11.10 -11.65
CA THR A 31 -11.18 -10.09 -10.64
C THR A 31 -12.69 -9.79 -10.61
N PRO A 32 -13.37 -9.52 -11.75
CA PRO A 32 -14.81 -9.28 -11.75
C PRO A 32 -15.64 -10.51 -11.34
N LEU A 33 -15.09 -11.72 -11.48
CA LEU A 33 -15.75 -12.97 -11.13
C LEU A 33 -15.64 -13.28 -9.64
N ILE A 34 -14.65 -12.72 -8.93
CA ILE A 34 -14.47 -12.89 -7.49
C ILE A 34 -15.26 -11.80 -6.76
N THR A 35 -16.47 -12.15 -6.36
CA THR A 35 -17.29 -11.30 -5.49
C THR A 35 -16.91 -11.49 -4.02
N MET A 36 -17.23 -10.50 -3.18
CA MET A 36 -17.02 -10.60 -1.72
C MET A 36 -17.71 -11.82 -1.10
N ASP A 37 -18.83 -12.28 -1.66
CA ASP A 37 -19.51 -13.50 -1.22
C ASP A 37 -18.70 -14.77 -1.47
N LEU A 38 -17.93 -14.82 -2.57
CA LEU A 38 -17.04 -15.95 -2.85
C LEU A 38 -15.82 -15.96 -1.93
N LEU A 39 -15.42 -14.82 -1.39
CA LEU A 39 -14.34 -14.74 -0.40
C LEU A 39 -14.73 -15.35 0.97
N LYS A 40 -16.00 -15.72 1.17
CA LYS A 40 -16.43 -16.53 2.32
C LYS A 40 -15.88 -17.97 2.28
N TYR A 41 -15.41 -18.44 1.12
CA TYR A 41 -14.77 -19.75 0.99
C TYR A 41 -13.27 -19.63 1.30
N PRO A 42 -12.76 -20.15 2.43
CA PRO A 42 -11.42 -19.81 2.92
C PRO A 42 -10.28 -20.14 1.95
N LYS A 43 -10.35 -21.29 1.27
CA LYS A 43 -9.34 -21.69 0.28
C LYS A 43 -9.29 -20.72 -0.92
N LEU A 44 -10.46 -20.31 -1.40
CA LEU A 44 -10.56 -19.36 -2.51
C LEU A 44 -10.06 -17.98 -2.08
N CYS A 45 -10.47 -17.53 -0.90
CA CYS A 45 -10.02 -16.27 -0.32
C CYS A 45 -8.49 -16.22 -0.25
N HIS A 46 -7.87 -17.22 0.38
CA HIS A 46 -6.42 -17.28 0.49
C HIS A 46 -5.73 -17.36 -0.87
N SER A 47 -6.19 -18.22 -1.79
CA SER A 47 -5.61 -18.30 -3.15
C SER A 47 -5.72 -16.97 -3.91
N TYR A 48 -6.84 -16.27 -3.77
CA TYR A 48 -7.05 -14.99 -4.43
C TYR A 48 -6.16 -13.88 -3.85
N PHE A 49 -6.10 -13.72 -2.53
CA PHE A 49 -5.21 -12.75 -1.91
C PHE A 49 -3.72 -13.09 -2.11
N SER A 50 -3.36 -14.37 -2.14
CA SER A 50 -2.01 -14.83 -2.48
C SER A 50 -1.61 -14.40 -3.89
N LEU A 51 -2.48 -14.63 -4.87
CA LEU A 51 -2.27 -14.19 -6.25
C LEU A 51 -2.18 -12.67 -6.35
N LEU A 52 -3.13 -11.96 -5.74
CA LEU A 52 -3.19 -10.50 -5.80
C LEU A 52 -1.95 -9.86 -5.16
N SER A 53 -1.57 -10.32 -3.97
CA SER A 53 -0.39 -9.84 -3.26
C SER A 53 0.89 -10.04 -4.07
N HIS A 54 1.10 -11.26 -4.58
CA HIS A 54 2.26 -11.57 -5.41
C HIS A 54 2.31 -10.70 -6.67
N MET A 55 1.16 -10.47 -7.30
CA MET A 55 1.08 -9.64 -8.49
C MET A 55 1.48 -8.19 -8.26
N LEU A 56 1.02 -7.61 -7.16
CA LEU A 56 1.33 -6.22 -6.81
C LEU A 56 2.77 -6.08 -6.28
N GLU A 57 3.34 -7.15 -5.73
CA GLU A 57 4.76 -7.22 -5.38
C GLU A 57 5.68 -7.27 -6.60
N VAL A 58 5.32 -8.05 -7.62
CA VAL A 58 6.18 -8.29 -8.79
C VAL A 58 5.97 -7.26 -9.90
N TYR A 59 4.72 -6.81 -10.12
CA TYR A 59 4.34 -5.92 -11.22
C TYR A 59 3.50 -4.72 -10.75
N PRO A 60 3.98 -3.90 -9.79
CA PRO A 60 3.22 -2.75 -9.26
C PRO A 60 2.83 -1.72 -10.33
N GLU A 61 3.59 -1.62 -11.43
CA GLU A 61 3.30 -0.74 -12.57
C GLU A 61 1.98 -1.04 -13.26
N ILE A 62 1.43 -2.26 -13.07
CA ILE A 62 0.14 -2.67 -13.60
C ILE A 62 -0.99 -1.73 -13.14
N ILE A 63 -0.90 -1.20 -11.92
CA ILE A 63 -1.91 -0.30 -11.37
C ILE A 63 -2.04 0.97 -12.19
N ALA A 64 -0.91 1.51 -12.69
CA ALA A 64 -0.92 2.72 -13.51
C ALA A 64 -1.63 2.50 -14.86
N GLN A 65 -1.72 1.25 -15.33
CA GLN A 65 -2.31 0.88 -16.62
C GLN A 65 -3.79 0.49 -16.51
N LEU A 66 -4.30 0.27 -15.29
CA LEU A 66 -5.69 -0.09 -15.08
C LEU A 66 -6.62 1.11 -15.33
N ASN A 67 -7.80 0.81 -15.88
CA ASN A 67 -8.90 1.75 -15.85
C ASN A 67 -9.39 1.99 -14.41
N VAL A 68 -10.20 3.02 -14.22
CA VAL A 68 -10.69 3.44 -12.89
C VAL A 68 -11.50 2.34 -12.21
N GLU A 69 -12.31 1.59 -12.96
CA GLU A 69 -13.19 0.54 -12.42
C GLU A 69 -12.39 -0.67 -11.89
N ALA A 70 -11.46 -1.19 -12.68
CA ALA A 70 -10.62 -2.32 -12.29
C ALA A 70 -9.67 -1.95 -11.15
N CYS A 71 -9.11 -0.74 -11.19
CA CYS A 71 -8.34 -0.20 -10.07
C CYS A 71 -9.22 -0.12 -8.81
N SER A 72 -10.40 0.49 -8.88
CA SER A 72 -11.35 0.57 -7.76
C SER A 72 -11.72 -0.79 -7.18
N HIS A 73 -11.87 -1.82 -8.01
CA HIS A 73 -12.17 -3.16 -7.54
C HIS A 73 -10.98 -3.75 -6.75
N ILE A 74 -9.76 -3.68 -7.29
CA ILE A 74 -8.55 -4.16 -6.59
C ILE A 74 -8.38 -3.43 -5.25
N LEU A 75 -8.60 -2.12 -5.23
CA LEU A 75 -8.51 -1.32 -4.02
C LEU A 75 -9.56 -1.71 -2.99
N GLY A 76 -10.81 -1.92 -3.41
CA GLY A 76 -11.88 -2.40 -2.53
C GLY A 76 -11.59 -3.79 -1.97
N THR A 77 -10.98 -4.67 -2.76
CA THR A 77 -10.52 -5.98 -2.31
C THR A 77 -9.41 -5.87 -1.26
N LEU A 78 -8.41 -5.01 -1.49
CA LEU A 78 -7.31 -4.80 -0.53
C LEU A 78 -7.81 -4.19 0.77
N ASP A 79 -8.73 -3.23 0.71
CA ASP A 79 -9.33 -2.62 1.90
C ASP A 79 -10.15 -3.66 2.68
N PHE A 80 -10.97 -4.47 2.00
CA PHE A 80 -11.66 -5.61 2.62
C PHE A 80 -10.70 -6.60 3.29
N GLY A 81 -9.60 -6.95 2.61
CA GLY A 81 -8.60 -7.88 3.13
C GLY A 81 -7.80 -7.33 4.30
N LEU A 82 -7.59 -6.01 4.37
CA LEU A 82 -6.88 -5.34 5.46
C LEU A 82 -7.64 -5.45 6.79
N HIS A 83 -8.97 -5.53 6.74
CA HIS A 83 -9.86 -5.70 7.90
C HIS A 83 -10.37 -7.14 8.08
N HIS A 84 -9.73 -8.11 7.42
CA HIS A 84 -10.14 -9.51 7.49
C HIS A 84 -9.76 -10.15 8.83
N GLN A 85 -10.54 -11.14 9.29
CA GLN A 85 -10.26 -11.85 10.56
C GLN A 85 -9.06 -12.81 10.46
N ASP A 86 -8.69 -13.18 9.24
CA ASP A 86 -7.56 -14.06 8.96
C ASP A 86 -6.27 -13.24 8.86
N ILE A 87 -5.35 -13.48 9.79
CA ILE A 87 -4.06 -12.79 9.90
C ILE A 87 -3.24 -12.95 8.62
N GLU A 88 -3.31 -14.10 7.94
CA GLU A 88 -2.56 -14.33 6.70
C GLU A 88 -3.08 -13.45 5.56
N VAL A 89 -4.40 -13.25 5.48
CA VAL A 89 -5.03 -12.35 4.49
C VAL A 89 -4.63 -10.90 4.76
N VAL A 90 -4.61 -10.47 6.02
CA VAL A 90 -4.17 -9.12 6.39
C VAL A 90 -2.70 -8.93 6.04
N ASP A 91 -1.82 -9.90 6.35
CA ASP A 91 -0.40 -9.85 5.99
C ASP A 91 -0.18 -9.76 4.46
N LEU A 92 -0.93 -10.55 3.68
CA LEU A 92 -0.93 -10.49 2.22
C LEU A 92 -1.27 -9.09 1.70
N CYS A 93 -2.27 -8.43 2.29
CA CYS A 93 -2.66 -7.07 1.93
C CYS A 93 -1.57 -6.06 2.32
N LEU A 94 -1.01 -6.16 3.52
CA LEU A 94 0.08 -5.29 3.98
C LEU A 94 1.31 -5.38 3.07
N ARG A 95 1.67 -6.58 2.62
CA ARG A 95 2.78 -6.75 1.67
C ARG A 95 2.50 -6.13 0.32
N ALA A 96 1.27 -6.27 -0.20
CA ALA A 96 0.85 -5.61 -1.42
C ALA A 96 0.93 -4.07 -1.30
N LEU A 97 0.42 -3.51 -0.20
CA LEU A 97 0.45 -2.07 0.07
C LEU A 97 1.88 -1.53 0.17
N ARG A 98 2.75 -2.26 0.89
CA ARG A 98 4.18 -1.95 0.95
C ARG A 98 4.78 -1.87 -0.45
N ALA A 99 4.51 -2.86 -1.31
CA ALA A 99 5.06 -2.91 -2.66
C ALA A 99 4.60 -1.72 -3.51
N LEU A 100 3.30 -1.44 -3.52
CA LEU A 100 2.72 -0.32 -4.26
C LEU A 100 3.28 1.03 -3.81
N ALA A 101 3.27 1.30 -2.50
CA ALA A 101 3.77 2.55 -1.96
C ALA A 101 5.29 2.70 -2.19
N SER A 102 6.05 1.62 -2.01
CA SER A 102 7.50 1.64 -2.27
C SER A 102 7.82 1.88 -3.74
N HIS A 103 7.07 1.27 -4.65
CA HIS A 103 7.22 1.49 -6.09
C HIS A 103 6.94 2.95 -6.44
N HIS A 104 5.79 3.47 -6.00
CA HIS A 104 5.42 4.87 -6.24
C HIS A 104 6.47 5.85 -5.72
N TYR A 105 6.95 5.63 -4.48
CA TYR A 105 7.95 6.49 -3.86
C TYR A 105 9.27 6.52 -4.65
N LYS A 106 9.77 5.34 -5.04
CA LYS A 106 11.02 5.22 -5.82
C LYS A 106 10.88 5.84 -7.20
N ASP A 107 9.79 5.53 -7.91
CA ASP A 107 9.54 6.08 -9.25
C ASP A 107 9.45 7.60 -9.24
N ARG A 108 8.79 8.19 -8.22
CA ARG A 108 8.76 9.65 -8.07
C ARG A 108 10.13 10.24 -7.77
N GLY A 109 10.96 9.53 -7.00
CA GLY A 109 12.36 9.90 -6.79
C GLY A 109 13.17 9.92 -8.08
N ASP A 110 12.85 9.02 -9.01
CA ASP A 110 13.46 8.93 -10.35
C ASP A 110 12.81 9.87 -11.39
N GLY A 111 11.86 10.73 -10.98
CA GLY A 111 11.17 11.68 -11.86
C GLY A 111 10.06 11.06 -12.72
N LYS A 112 9.66 9.81 -12.44
CA LYS A 112 8.53 9.13 -13.10
C LYS A 112 7.21 9.39 -12.36
N VAL A 113 6.11 9.00 -12.99
CA VAL A 113 4.74 9.20 -12.46
C VAL A 113 4.32 8.16 -11.41
N GLY A 114 5.07 7.08 -11.23
CA GLY A 114 4.73 5.97 -10.32
C GLY A 114 3.42 5.30 -10.73
N LEU A 115 2.46 5.15 -9.79
CA LEU A 115 1.14 4.55 -10.03
C LEU A 115 0.18 5.42 -10.88
N GLY A 116 0.70 6.47 -11.53
CA GLY A 116 -0.06 7.29 -12.48
C GLY A 116 -1.13 8.16 -11.82
N SER A 117 -2.24 8.38 -12.54
CA SER A 117 -3.35 9.23 -12.09
C SER A 117 -4.02 8.71 -10.81
N HIS A 118 -3.97 7.40 -10.55
CA HIS A 118 -4.58 6.79 -9.36
C HIS A 118 -3.95 7.24 -8.04
N ALA A 119 -2.65 7.54 -8.04
CA ALA A 119 -1.97 8.05 -6.84
C ALA A 119 -2.15 9.55 -6.62
N THR A 120 -2.66 10.29 -7.60
CA THR A 120 -2.77 11.74 -7.50
C THR A 120 -4.17 12.14 -7.03
N SER A 121 -4.24 12.94 -5.97
CA SER A 121 -5.50 13.54 -5.55
C SER A 121 -5.95 14.61 -6.55
N TYR A 122 -7.24 14.62 -6.91
CA TYR A 122 -7.79 15.57 -7.88
C TYR A 122 -9.17 16.07 -7.45
N LYS A 123 -9.63 17.18 -8.06
CA LYS A 123 -11.02 17.62 -7.96
C LYS A 123 -11.72 17.32 -9.28
N ASP A 124 -12.91 16.72 -9.21
CA ASP A 124 -13.72 16.52 -10.40
C ASP A 124 -14.39 17.85 -10.85
N PRO A 125 -15.02 17.89 -12.04
CA PRO A 125 -15.69 19.10 -12.53
C PRO A 125 -16.79 19.63 -11.60
N ASP A 126 -17.37 18.76 -10.76
CA ASP A 126 -18.37 19.12 -9.75
C ASP A 126 -17.73 19.67 -8.46
N GLY A 127 -16.40 19.77 -8.41
CA GLY A 127 -15.63 20.30 -7.29
C GLY A 127 -15.40 19.30 -6.16
N LYS A 128 -15.83 18.04 -6.32
CA LYS A 128 -15.63 16.99 -5.32
C LYS A 128 -14.18 16.55 -5.33
N PHE A 129 -13.60 16.51 -4.12
CA PHE A 129 -12.23 16.05 -3.93
C PHE A 129 -12.17 14.52 -3.93
N HIS A 130 -11.27 13.98 -4.75
CA HIS A 130 -10.94 12.56 -4.81
C HIS A 130 -9.52 12.38 -4.29
N GLU A 131 -9.40 11.76 -3.13
CA GLU A 131 -8.11 11.40 -2.54
C GLU A 131 -7.46 10.27 -3.35
N GLY A 132 -6.16 10.40 -3.60
CA GLY A 132 -5.32 9.38 -4.22
C GLY A 132 -5.25 8.09 -3.40
N ILE A 133 -4.96 6.98 -4.05
CA ILE A 133 -5.07 5.64 -3.43
C ILE A 133 -4.18 5.45 -2.20
N LEU A 134 -2.99 6.06 -2.18
CA LEU A 134 -2.04 5.91 -1.07
C LEU A 134 -2.52 6.65 0.18
N GLY A 135 -3.17 7.82 0.03
CA GLY A 135 -3.74 8.56 1.15
C GLY A 135 -4.87 7.78 1.82
N ARG A 136 -5.74 7.14 1.02
CA ARG A 136 -6.80 6.27 1.52
C ARG A 136 -6.26 5.09 2.33
N PHE A 137 -5.25 4.39 1.82
CA PHE A 137 -4.64 3.27 2.56
C PHE A 137 -3.83 3.72 3.77
N LEU A 138 -3.21 4.90 3.74
CA LEU A 138 -2.59 5.47 4.92
C LEU A 138 -3.61 5.66 6.04
N ARG A 139 -4.79 6.22 5.72
CA ARG A 139 -5.90 6.38 6.67
C ARG A 139 -6.40 5.02 7.19
N SER A 140 -6.68 4.09 6.28
CA SER A 140 -7.18 2.75 6.60
C SER A 140 -6.20 1.96 7.50
N LEU A 141 -4.91 1.99 7.17
CA LEU A 141 -3.87 1.32 7.96
C LEU A 141 -3.65 1.97 9.33
N LEU A 142 -3.67 3.30 9.43
CA LEU A 142 -3.62 3.96 10.74
C LEU A 142 -4.85 3.64 11.59
N GLN A 143 -6.03 3.53 10.97
CA GLN A 143 -7.24 3.12 11.67
C GLN A 143 -7.12 1.70 12.23
N LEU A 144 -6.68 0.75 11.41
CA LEU A 144 -6.39 -0.62 11.83
C LEU A 144 -5.42 -0.63 13.03
N LEU A 145 -4.28 0.04 12.90
CA LEU A 145 -3.21 0.01 13.90
C LEU A 145 -3.59 0.71 15.22
N LEU A 146 -4.36 1.79 15.16
CA LEU A 146 -4.71 2.57 16.35
C LEU A 146 -5.93 1.99 17.07
N PHE A 147 -6.97 1.63 16.33
CA PHE A 147 -8.30 1.40 16.91
C PHE A 147 -8.74 -0.06 16.87
N GLU A 148 -8.37 -0.85 15.86
CA GLU A 148 -8.90 -2.21 15.68
C GLU A 148 -8.11 -3.28 16.43
N ASP A 149 -8.77 -4.38 16.79
CA ASP A 149 -8.10 -5.53 17.41
C ASP A 149 -7.42 -6.40 16.36
N TYR A 150 -6.11 -6.59 16.49
CA TYR A 150 -5.29 -7.34 15.55
C TYR A 150 -4.14 -8.06 16.28
N SER A 151 -3.57 -9.10 15.65
CA SER A 151 -2.41 -9.80 16.20
C SER A 151 -1.17 -8.93 16.20
N THR A 152 -0.42 -8.91 17.30
CA THR A 152 0.86 -8.19 17.39
C THR A 152 1.88 -8.61 16.35
N ASP A 153 1.74 -9.81 15.77
CA ASP A 153 2.58 -10.32 14.69
C ASP A 153 2.50 -9.43 13.43
N LEU A 154 1.36 -8.76 13.23
CA LEU A 154 1.14 -7.85 12.10
C LEU A 154 1.83 -6.50 12.27
N VAL A 155 2.34 -6.15 13.44
CA VAL A 155 2.97 -4.82 13.67
C VAL A 155 4.17 -4.61 12.75
N SER A 156 4.96 -5.67 12.48
CA SER A 156 6.11 -5.55 11.58
C SER A 156 5.70 -5.35 10.13
N SER A 157 4.73 -6.11 9.64
CA SER A 157 4.19 -5.97 8.28
C SER A 157 3.46 -4.63 8.11
N GLY A 158 2.73 -4.20 9.15
CA GLY A 158 2.07 -2.90 9.23
C GLY A 158 3.06 -1.75 9.17
N ALA A 159 4.18 -1.83 9.90
CA ALA A 159 5.25 -0.84 9.83
C ALA A 159 5.86 -0.76 8.43
N ASP A 160 6.10 -1.91 7.79
CA ASP A 160 6.68 -1.94 6.46
C ASP A 160 5.74 -1.35 5.40
N ALA A 161 4.44 -1.53 5.53
CA ALA A 161 3.46 -0.88 4.65
C ALA A 161 3.33 0.62 4.95
N LEU A 162 3.33 0.99 6.23
CA LEU A 162 3.07 2.35 6.69
C LEU A 162 4.22 3.32 6.36
N LEU A 163 5.48 2.90 6.45
CA LEU A 163 6.63 3.77 6.16
C LEU A 163 6.57 4.42 4.76
N PRO A 164 6.52 3.65 3.65
CA PRO A 164 6.43 4.24 2.31
C PRO A 164 5.14 5.04 2.11
N LEU A 165 4.01 4.64 2.71
CA LEU A 165 2.76 5.41 2.66
C LEU A 165 2.93 6.81 3.27
N ILE A 166 3.53 6.91 4.46
CA ILE A 166 3.82 8.21 5.10
C ILE A 166 4.77 9.05 4.25
N LEU A 167 5.80 8.44 3.66
CA LEU A 167 6.75 9.16 2.82
C LEU A 167 6.10 9.71 1.54
N CYS A 168 5.14 8.98 0.95
CA CYS A 168 4.35 9.44 -0.19
C CYS A 168 3.32 10.52 0.20
N GLU A 169 2.67 10.37 1.35
CA GLU A 169 1.47 11.12 1.73
C GLU A 169 1.67 11.90 3.04
N GLN A 170 2.73 12.71 3.09
CA GLN A 170 3.10 13.45 4.30
C GLN A 170 1.99 14.41 4.77
N SER A 171 1.30 15.08 3.84
CA SER A 171 0.20 15.99 4.19
C SER A 171 -0.98 15.24 4.80
N VAL A 172 -1.35 14.09 4.26
CA VAL A 172 -2.42 13.23 4.79
C VAL A 172 -2.04 12.74 6.18
N TYR A 173 -0.80 12.28 6.38
CA TYR A 173 -0.30 11.88 7.70
C TYR A 173 -0.42 13.01 8.74
N GLN A 174 0.03 14.23 8.40
CA GLN A 174 -0.04 15.37 9.30
C GLN A 174 -1.50 15.75 9.62
N ASN A 175 -2.39 15.73 8.62
CA ASN A 175 -3.81 16.00 8.84
C ASN A 175 -4.45 14.97 9.76
N LEU A 176 -4.19 13.67 9.55
CA LEU A 176 -4.67 12.59 10.41
C LEU A 176 -4.18 12.73 11.85
N ALA A 177 -2.90 13.05 12.04
CA ALA A 177 -2.32 13.29 13.36
C ALA A 177 -3.01 14.48 14.03
N ASN A 178 -3.17 15.61 13.33
CA ASN A 178 -3.81 16.81 13.84
C ASN A 178 -5.29 16.57 14.20
N GLU A 179 -6.04 15.87 13.35
CA GLU A 179 -7.44 15.48 13.63
C GLU A 179 -7.55 14.72 14.96
N LEU A 180 -6.62 13.78 15.23
CA LEU A 180 -6.62 13.00 16.46
C LEU A 180 -6.16 13.79 17.68
N ILE A 181 -5.18 14.68 17.53
CA ILE A 181 -4.69 15.59 18.57
C ILE A 181 -5.76 16.60 18.96
N GLU A 182 -6.49 17.14 17.98
CA GLU A 182 -7.54 18.14 18.21
C GLU A 182 -8.75 17.59 18.93
N ARG A 183 -9.06 16.30 18.75
CA ARG A 183 -10.11 15.60 19.49
C ARG A 183 -9.80 15.41 20.99
N GLN A 184 -8.55 15.55 21.41
CA GLN A 184 -8.17 15.34 22.81
C GLN A 184 -8.52 16.55 23.68
N VAL A 185 -9.48 16.37 24.59
CA VAL A 185 -9.83 17.37 25.63
C VAL A 185 -8.75 17.42 26.73
N ASN A 186 -8.12 16.28 27.03
CA ASN A 186 -7.08 16.20 28.05
C ASN A 186 -5.74 16.72 27.50
N GLN A 187 -5.26 17.83 28.05
CA GLN A 187 -4.01 18.48 27.60
C GLN A 187 -2.78 17.57 27.72
N THR A 188 -2.74 16.68 28.70
CA THR A 188 -1.66 15.69 28.85
C THR A 188 -1.70 14.67 27.73
N PHE A 189 -2.87 14.13 27.39
CA PHE A 189 -3.01 13.19 26.27
C PHE A 189 -2.74 13.87 24.93
N ARG A 190 -3.18 15.13 24.77
CA ARG A 190 -2.87 15.96 23.61
C ARG A 190 -1.36 16.06 23.40
N SER A 191 -0.61 16.45 24.44
CA SER A 191 0.86 16.57 24.38
C SER A 191 1.55 15.24 24.09
N ARG A 192 1.14 14.16 24.78
CA ARG A 192 1.67 12.81 24.53
C ARG A 192 1.44 12.36 23.09
N LEU A 193 0.25 12.59 22.56
CA LEU A 193 -0.10 12.22 21.19
C LEU A 193 0.70 13.02 20.15
N THR A 194 0.84 14.35 20.36
CA THR A 194 1.71 15.20 19.53
C THR A 194 3.14 14.66 19.49
N ASN A 195 3.72 14.39 20.67
CA ASN A 195 5.09 13.87 20.76
C ASN A 195 5.21 12.50 20.10
N ALA A 196 4.24 11.61 20.31
CA ALA A 196 4.26 10.27 19.75
C ALA A 196 4.22 10.27 18.21
N PHE A 197 3.32 11.06 17.59
CA PHE A 197 3.26 11.20 16.13
C PHE A 197 4.53 11.85 15.56
N GLN A 198 5.13 12.81 16.27
CA GLN A 198 6.40 13.39 15.86
C GLN A 198 7.54 12.36 15.95
N SER A 199 7.64 11.64 17.07
CA SER A 199 8.67 10.63 17.31
C SER A 199 8.59 9.48 16.31
N LEU A 200 7.39 9.09 15.86
CA LEU A 200 7.19 8.03 14.87
C LEU A 200 8.05 8.23 13.60
N ILE A 201 8.15 9.47 13.12
CA ILE A 201 8.85 9.80 11.87
C ILE A 201 10.22 10.47 12.06
N THR A 202 10.60 10.85 13.30
CA THR A 202 11.86 11.57 13.57
C THR A 202 12.86 10.78 14.43
N SER A 203 12.41 9.77 15.17
CA SER A 203 13.27 9.04 16.11
C SER A 203 14.19 8.03 15.42
N ASN A 204 15.23 7.60 16.14
CA ASN A 204 16.19 6.58 15.70
C ASN A 204 16.96 6.93 14.41
N ASN A 205 17.10 8.22 14.09
CA ASN A 205 17.72 8.71 12.85
C ASN A 205 17.03 8.14 11.60
N LEU A 206 15.69 8.14 11.61
CA LEU A 206 14.90 7.76 10.45
C LEU A 206 15.18 8.75 9.29
N SER A 207 15.49 8.20 8.11
CA SER A 207 15.69 8.96 6.88
C SER A 207 14.48 8.79 5.96
N SER A 208 14.51 9.42 4.79
CA SER A 208 13.50 9.26 3.73
C SER A 208 13.84 8.13 2.75
N THR A 209 14.69 7.17 3.13
CA THR A 209 15.11 6.05 2.27
C THR A 209 14.31 4.78 2.57
N LEU A 210 14.13 3.91 1.57
CA LEU A 210 13.44 2.63 1.71
C LEU A 210 14.42 1.45 1.77
N ASP A 211 15.48 1.59 2.56
CA ASP A 211 16.47 0.54 2.81
C ASP A 211 16.15 -0.28 4.06
N ARG A 212 16.81 -1.44 4.20
CA ARG A 212 16.59 -2.37 5.31
C ARG A 212 16.80 -1.73 6.68
N MET A 213 17.77 -0.84 6.84
CA MET A 213 18.05 -0.20 8.12
C MET A 213 16.93 0.77 8.50
N ASN A 214 16.41 1.52 7.53
CA ASN A 214 15.33 2.45 7.78
C ASN A 214 14.01 1.74 8.13
N TYR A 215 13.70 0.62 7.47
CA TYR A 215 12.58 -0.25 7.88
C TYR A 215 12.72 -0.76 9.31
N GLN A 216 13.92 -1.23 9.70
CA GLN A 216 14.16 -1.68 11.08
C GLN A 216 14.00 -0.56 12.12
N ARG A 217 14.45 0.66 11.79
CA ARG A 217 14.26 1.85 12.64
C ARG A 217 12.78 2.18 12.77
N PHE A 218 12.05 2.21 11.66
CA PHE A 218 10.63 2.53 11.67
C PHE A 218 9.78 1.51 12.44
N ARG A 219 10.06 0.21 12.29
CA ARG A 219 9.41 -0.84 13.10
C ARG A 219 9.54 -0.59 14.60
N LYS A 220 10.74 -0.18 15.06
CA LYS A 220 10.96 0.18 16.47
C LYS A 220 10.17 1.43 16.87
N ASN A 221 10.17 2.46 16.01
CA ASN A 221 9.39 3.67 16.25
C ASN A 221 7.89 3.37 16.36
N LEU A 222 7.35 2.56 15.44
CA LEU A 222 5.94 2.19 15.44
C LEU A 222 5.56 1.37 16.66
N LEU A 223 6.37 0.38 17.05
CA LEU A 223 6.11 -0.40 18.26
C LEU A 223 6.01 0.49 19.50
N SER A 224 6.98 1.38 19.71
CA SER A 224 6.96 2.32 20.83
C SER A 224 5.76 3.28 20.75
N PHE A 225 5.43 3.77 19.57
CA PHE A 225 4.26 4.61 19.33
C PHE A 225 2.97 3.91 19.74
N LEU A 226 2.76 2.66 19.30
CA LEU A 226 1.52 1.91 19.60
C LEU A 226 1.38 1.60 21.08
N ILE A 227 2.48 1.25 21.77
CA ILE A 227 2.49 1.04 23.23
C ILE A 227 2.07 2.31 23.96
N GLU A 228 2.58 3.46 23.51
CA GLU A 228 2.30 4.75 24.15
C GLU A 228 0.86 5.21 23.94
N VAL A 229 0.34 5.13 22.70
CA VAL A 229 -0.93 5.80 22.34
C VAL A 229 -2.17 4.93 22.46
N ARG A 230 -2.10 3.62 22.18
CA ARG A 230 -3.31 2.78 22.12
C ARG A 230 -4.01 2.67 23.47
N GLY A 231 -3.25 2.73 24.57
CA GLY A 231 -3.77 2.61 25.93
C GLY A 231 -4.79 3.69 26.29
N PHE A 232 -4.66 4.90 25.74
CA PHE A 232 -5.61 5.99 26.02
C PHE A 232 -6.48 6.37 24.81
N LEU A 233 -6.10 6.03 23.58
CA LEU A 233 -6.95 6.24 22.41
C LEU A 233 -8.16 5.30 22.37
N ARG A 234 -8.07 4.12 23.00
CA ARG A 234 -9.16 3.13 23.05
C ARG A 234 -10.13 3.31 24.22
N THR A 235 -9.78 4.19 25.16
CA THR A 235 -10.62 4.49 26.34
C THR A 235 -11.49 5.73 26.18
N VAL A 236 -11.34 6.44 25.06
CA VAL A 236 -12.10 7.64 24.69
C VAL A 236 -13.15 7.24 23.67
#